data_AF-A0A7K1BCQ8-F1
#
_entry.id   AF-A0A7K1BCQ8-F1
#
_cell.length_a   1.000
_cell.length_b   1.000
_cell.length_c   1.000
_cell.angle_alpha   90.00
_cell.angle_beta   90.00
_cell.angle_gamma   90.00
#
_symmetry.space_group_name_H-M   'P 1'
#
loop_
_entity.id
_entity.type
_entity.pdbx_description
1 polymer ?
#
loop_
_entity_poly.entity_id
_entity_poly.type
_entity_poly.pdbx_seq_one_letter_code
_entity_poly.pdbx_strand_id
1 'polypeptide(L)'
;MTARLVYDADELLREHEYAAPHVVAGHRMHGGMLADGTYQPPRALVREPALDAWTEALRARGGELLDADASLLGGVRLPTVEQSRVLLRNGLGETFWNSLTITGKIEAKGRLLAEMTFPDLQPYVVDDIGEMAIGHLGTGLLYAHGIDEGGLPDQGIGGHDVMWFVARDLAFGAGAYPDVEPPESIARPEAGRRFVPEVEPVVEGMLSLLANLLIIEFRAEIGFAATQAILRTPDLFVDRRAEAELAAELVGRIRADEEIHVRSLRLYLGELASVRFRTVDGGEMPGDEVIGRFWHGLVHWATVEQPALAAAQQRELIAARIARHPDPDRVLSEFDRAA
;
A
#
# COMPACT_ATOMS: atom_id res chain seq x y z
N MET A 1 35.05 -1.96 -2.25
CA MET A 1 34.61 -0.92 -1.30
C MET A 1 33.56 -1.56 -0.41
N THR A 2 33.61 -1.39 0.89
CA THR A 2 32.54 -1.81 1.80
C THR A 2 31.30 -0.96 1.49
N ALA A 3 30.14 -1.60 1.33
CA ALA A 3 28.89 -0.90 1.08
C ALA A 3 28.54 0.00 2.28
N ARG A 4 27.91 1.14 2.03
CA ARG A 4 27.43 2.05 3.08
C ARG A 4 26.12 1.51 3.65
N LEU A 5 26.03 1.39 4.98
CA LEU A 5 24.86 0.80 5.67
C LEU A 5 24.26 1.71 6.76
N VAL A 6 24.87 2.87 7.02
CA VAL A 6 24.41 3.85 8.01
C VAL A 6 24.06 5.15 7.33
N TYR A 7 22.85 5.64 7.58
CA TYR A 7 22.26 6.81 6.96
C TYR A 7 21.57 7.67 8.01
N ASP A 8 21.66 8.98 7.89
CA ASP A 8 20.81 9.88 8.67
C ASP A 8 19.45 10.13 8.00
N ALA A 9 18.56 10.81 8.73
CA ALA A 9 17.21 11.10 8.25
C ALA A 9 17.21 12.02 7.02
N ASP A 10 18.09 13.02 6.98
CA ASP A 10 18.15 13.96 5.86
C ASP A 10 18.55 13.23 4.58
N GLU A 11 19.48 12.28 4.68
CA GLU A 11 19.93 11.44 3.58
C GLU A 11 18.82 10.55 3.03
N LEU A 12 18.10 9.85 3.91
CA LEU A 12 16.99 8.96 3.51
C LEU A 12 15.80 9.72 2.92
N LEU A 13 15.69 11.02 3.18
CA LEU A 13 14.64 11.89 2.65
C LEU A 13 15.06 12.69 1.40
N ARG A 14 16.23 12.39 0.82
CA ARG A 14 16.70 13.13 -0.35
C ARG A 14 15.89 12.81 -1.61
N GLU A 15 15.40 13.88 -2.23
CA GLU A 15 14.77 13.86 -3.54
C GLU A 15 15.82 13.80 -4.66
N HIS A 16 15.41 13.29 -5.83
CA HIS A 16 16.18 13.51 -7.06
C HIS A 16 16.10 14.97 -7.49
N GLU A 17 17.05 15.41 -8.31
CA GLU A 17 16.96 16.69 -9.00
C GLU A 17 15.93 16.57 -10.14
N TYR A 18 14.69 16.94 -9.84
CA TYR A 18 13.61 16.92 -10.82
C TYR A 18 13.74 18.08 -11.80
N ALA A 19 13.63 17.80 -13.09
CA ALA A 19 13.52 18.82 -14.14
C ALA A 19 12.16 19.53 -14.09
N ALA A 20 11.12 18.85 -13.65
CA ALA A 20 9.81 19.43 -13.38
C ALA A 20 9.12 18.76 -12.17
N PRO A 21 8.36 19.52 -11.37
CA PRO A 21 7.57 18.94 -10.28
C PRO A 21 6.45 18.06 -10.84
N HIS A 22 6.02 17.06 -10.04
CA HIS A 22 4.83 16.29 -10.37
C HIS A 22 3.56 17.13 -10.15
N VAL A 23 2.99 17.64 -11.24
CA VAL A 23 1.75 18.44 -11.22
C VAL A 23 0.75 17.87 -12.22
N VAL A 24 -0.45 17.53 -11.74
CA VAL A 24 -1.55 17.01 -12.57
C VAL A 24 -2.84 17.72 -12.18
N ALA A 25 -3.59 18.18 -13.18
CA ALA A 25 -4.84 18.91 -12.98
C ALA A 25 -4.75 20.10 -11.99
N GLY A 26 -3.59 20.75 -11.92
CA GLY A 26 -3.34 21.89 -11.01
C GLY A 26 -2.94 21.48 -9.57
N HIS A 27 -2.89 20.19 -9.26
CA HIS A 27 -2.44 19.68 -7.97
C HIS A 27 -0.97 19.31 -8.03
N ARG A 28 -0.18 19.84 -7.10
CA ARG A 28 1.21 19.41 -6.89
C ARG A 28 1.21 18.18 -5.99
N MET A 29 1.94 17.16 -6.39
CA MET A 29 2.13 15.91 -5.64
C MET A 29 3.62 15.64 -5.44
N HIS A 30 3.94 14.70 -4.56
CA HIS A 30 5.30 14.19 -4.39
C HIS A 30 5.83 13.49 -5.66
N GLY A 31 7.15 13.29 -5.69
CA GLY A 31 7.89 12.84 -6.85
C GLY A 31 8.11 13.94 -7.88
N GLY A 32 8.63 13.57 -9.04
CA GLY A 32 8.86 14.53 -10.11
C GLY A 32 9.29 13.89 -11.42
N MET A 33 9.47 14.73 -12.42
CA MET A 33 9.88 14.33 -13.76
C MET A 33 11.36 14.64 -13.98
N LEU A 34 12.09 13.69 -14.53
CA LEU A 34 13.44 13.89 -15.06
C LEU A 34 13.39 14.64 -16.41
N ALA A 35 14.55 15.04 -16.92
CA ALA A 35 14.66 15.84 -18.14
C ALA A 35 14.15 15.12 -19.40
N ASP A 36 14.12 13.79 -19.38
CA ASP A 36 13.60 12.94 -20.46
C ASP A 36 12.08 12.68 -20.34
N GLY A 37 11.42 13.22 -19.31
CA GLY A 37 10.00 13.02 -19.03
C GLY A 37 9.69 11.78 -18.20
N THR A 38 10.69 11.02 -17.76
CA THR A 38 10.49 9.85 -16.89
C THR A 38 10.09 10.31 -15.49
N TYR A 39 9.05 9.69 -14.93
CA TYR A 39 8.67 9.89 -13.53
C TYR A 39 9.66 9.21 -12.60
N GLN A 40 10.05 9.90 -11.53
CA GLN A 40 10.90 9.36 -10.50
C GLN A 40 10.18 9.45 -9.14
N PRO A 41 10.09 8.33 -8.41
CA PRO A 41 9.50 8.30 -7.08
C PRO A 41 10.14 9.29 -6.10
N PRO A 42 9.35 9.80 -5.14
CA PRO A 42 9.86 10.69 -4.13
C PRO A 42 10.88 10.00 -3.23
N ARG A 43 11.85 10.77 -2.73
CA ARG A 43 12.83 10.34 -1.72
C ARG A 43 13.62 9.08 -2.13
N ALA A 44 13.68 8.80 -3.43
CA ALA A 44 14.28 7.58 -3.95
C ALA A 44 15.81 7.67 -4.12
N LEU A 45 16.37 8.89 -4.16
CA LEU A 45 17.77 9.13 -4.54
C LEU A 45 18.77 8.33 -3.71
N VAL A 46 18.52 8.24 -2.40
CA VAL A 46 19.37 7.49 -1.47
C VAL A 46 18.67 6.22 -0.97
N ARG A 47 17.34 6.27 -0.80
CA ARG A 47 16.55 5.17 -0.25
C ARG A 47 16.67 3.90 -1.10
N GLU A 48 16.61 4.00 -2.42
CA GLU A 48 16.72 2.81 -3.28
C GLU A 48 18.11 2.14 -3.21
N PRO A 49 19.24 2.86 -3.36
CA PRO A 49 20.56 2.28 -3.14
C PRO A 49 20.78 1.76 -1.72
N ALA A 50 20.22 2.41 -0.70
CA ALA A 50 20.32 1.95 0.68
C ALA A 50 19.62 0.59 0.87
N LEU A 51 18.42 0.44 0.31
CA LEU A 51 17.69 -0.84 0.32
C LEU A 51 18.47 -1.95 -0.40
N ASP A 52 19.23 -1.64 -1.46
CA ASP A 52 20.07 -2.63 -2.15
C ASP A 52 21.23 -3.06 -1.26
N ALA A 53 21.93 -2.08 -0.68
CA ALA A 53 23.05 -2.34 0.22
C ALA A 53 22.65 -3.17 1.45
N TRP A 54 21.51 -2.85 2.09
CA TRP A 54 20.98 -3.63 3.21
C TRP A 54 20.51 -5.03 2.78
N THR A 55 19.90 -5.17 1.60
CA THR A 55 19.50 -6.49 1.07
C THR A 55 20.72 -7.38 0.80
N GLU A 56 21.77 -6.83 0.20
CA GLU A 56 23.03 -7.54 -0.01
C GLU A 56 23.68 -7.93 1.32
N ALA A 57 23.68 -7.02 2.31
CA ALA A 57 24.21 -7.28 3.64
C ALA A 57 23.43 -8.36 4.39
N LEU A 58 22.10 -8.36 4.30
CA LEU A 58 21.24 -9.41 4.86
C LEU A 58 21.60 -10.79 4.28
N ARG A 59 21.71 -10.89 2.95
CA ARG A 59 22.10 -12.13 2.26
C ARG A 59 23.51 -12.59 2.62
N ALA A 60 24.45 -11.65 2.75
CA ALA A 60 25.82 -11.96 3.16
C ALA A 60 25.90 -12.54 4.58
N ARG A 61 24.95 -12.19 5.46
CA ARG A 61 24.80 -12.77 6.81
C ARG A 61 24.00 -14.09 6.83
N GLY A 62 23.54 -14.58 5.68
CA GLY A 62 22.78 -15.82 5.55
C GLY A 62 21.27 -15.67 5.76
N GLY A 63 20.75 -14.44 5.84
CA GLY A 63 19.32 -14.16 5.82
C GLY A 63 18.77 -14.00 4.40
N GLU A 64 17.46 -13.75 4.29
CA GLU A 64 16.79 -13.47 3.02
C GLU A 64 15.62 -12.50 3.26
N LEU A 65 15.17 -11.82 2.21
CA LEU A 65 13.92 -11.05 2.26
C LEU A 65 12.76 -11.96 2.68
N LEU A 66 11.74 -11.40 3.33
CA LEU A 66 10.52 -12.18 3.59
C LEU A 66 9.96 -12.71 2.25
N ASP A 67 9.75 -14.03 2.19
CA ASP A 67 9.23 -14.74 1.02
C ASP A 67 7.72 -14.52 0.90
N ALA A 68 7.37 -13.35 0.39
CA ALA A 68 6.02 -12.88 0.27
C ALA A 68 5.91 -11.94 -0.93
N ASP A 69 4.84 -12.11 -1.70
CA ASP A 69 4.46 -11.19 -2.77
C ASP A 69 2.94 -11.16 -2.93
N ALA A 70 2.45 -10.29 -3.82
CA ALA A 70 1.01 -10.09 -4.01
C ALA A 70 0.25 -11.35 -4.45
N SER A 71 0.91 -12.38 -5.00
CA SER A 71 0.28 -13.66 -5.33
C SER A 71 -0.28 -14.41 -4.12
N LEU A 72 0.19 -14.08 -2.92
CA LEU A 72 -0.39 -14.58 -1.68
C LEU A 72 -1.87 -14.17 -1.57
N LEU A 73 -2.23 -12.97 -2.04
CA LEU A 73 -3.58 -12.41 -1.93
C LEU A 73 -4.55 -12.88 -3.02
N GLY A 74 -4.50 -14.17 -3.30
CA GLY A 74 -5.55 -14.88 -4.03
C GLY A 74 -6.90 -14.78 -3.32
N GLY A 75 -7.97 -15.17 -4.01
CA GLY A 75 -9.33 -15.18 -3.47
C GLY A 75 -10.32 -14.38 -4.32
N VAL A 76 -11.58 -14.39 -3.89
CA VAL A 76 -12.67 -13.73 -4.61
C VAL A 76 -12.51 -12.21 -4.53
N ARG A 77 -12.58 -11.54 -5.67
CA ARG A 77 -12.67 -10.09 -5.75
C ARG A 77 -13.94 -9.70 -6.49
N LEU A 78 -14.73 -8.86 -5.84
CA LEU A 78 -15.99 -8.39 -6.39
C LEU A 78 -16.04 -6.85 -6.26
N PRO A 79 -16.29 -6.11 -7.35
CA PRO A 79 -16.41 -6.61 -8.72
C PRO A 79 -15.04 -7.05 -9.30
N THR A 80 -15.05 -7.99 -10.25
CA THR A 80 -13.91 -8.23 -11.16
C THR A 80 -13.73 -7.05 -12.13
N VAL A 81 -12.65 -7.05 -12.91
CA VAL A 81 -12.44 -6.05 -13.99
C VAL A 81 -13.58 -6.09 -15.00
N GLU A 82 -13.98 -7.28 -15.48
CA GLU A 82 -15.07 -7.41 -16.45
C GLU A 82 -16.42 -7.00 -15.87
N GLN A 83 -16.69 -7.37 -14.62
CA GLN A 83 -17.87 -6.90 -13.90
C GLN A 83 -17.91 -5.37 -13.76
N SER A 84 -16.76 -4.75 -13.46
CA SER A 84 -16.65 -3.29 -13.40
C SER A 84 -16.95 -2.65 -14.75
N ARG A 85 -16.49 -3.26 -15.86
CA ARG A 85 -16.83 -2.80 -17.22
C ARG A 85 -18.33 -2.92 -17.51
N VAL A 86 -18.98 -4.01 -17.09
CA VAL A 86 -20.45 -4.15 -17.22
C VAL A 86 -21.18 -3.04 -16.48
N LEU A 87 -20.78 -2.75 -15.23
CA LEU A 87 -21.39 -1.65 -14.46
C LEU A 87 -21.21 -0.31 -15.17
N LEU A 88 -20.00 0.01 -15.63
CA LEU A 88 -19.69 1.26 -16.31
C LEU A 88 -20.47 1.42 -17.62
N ARG A 89 -20.59 0.36 -18.44
CA ARG A 89 -21.38 0.38 -19.69
C ARG A 89 -22.86 0.64 -19.47
N ASN A 90 -23.38 0.24 -18.30
CA ASN A 90 -24.78 0.48 -17.92
C ASN A 90 -24.95 1.76 -17.07
N GLY A 91 -23.99 2.68 -17.09
CA GLY A 91 -24.07 3.97 -16.38
C GLY A 91 -23.98 3.87 -14.85
N LEU A 92 -23.61 2.71 -14.31
CA LEU A 92 -23.48 2.45 -12.88
C LEU A 92 -22.06 2.72 -12.38
N GLY A 93 -21.53 3.90 -12.72
CA GLY A 93 -20.15 4.30 -12.41
C GLY A 93 -19.85 4.54 -10.92
N GLU A 94 -20.88 4.70 -10.09
CA GLU A 94 -20.77 4.97 -8.65
C GLU A 94 -19.89 3.92 -7.94
N THR A 95 -19.98 2.64 -8.32
CA THR A 95 -19.16 1.59 -7.69
C THR A 95 -17.67 1.81 -7.92
N PHE A 96 -17.26 2.19 -9.13
CA PHE A 96 -15.86 2.45 -9.43
C PHE A 96 -15.40 3.78 -8.84
N TRP A 97 -16.22 4.83 -8.90
CA TRP A 97 -15.96 6.10 -8.21
C TRP A 97 -15.71 5.90 -6.70
N ASN A 98 -16.58 5.14 -6.04
CA ASN A 98 -16.45 4.85 -4.62
C ASN A 98 -15.18 4.06 -4.33
N SER A 99 -14.79 3.12 -5.18
CA SER A 99 -13.53 2.39 -5.03
C SER A 99 -12.33 3.36 -5.00
N LEU A 100 -12.22 4.26 -5.97
CA LEU A 100 -11.12 5.23 -6.03
C LEU A 100 -11.13 6.19 -4.84
N THR A 101 -12.32 6.63 -4.41
CA THR A 101 -12.50 7.51 -3.24
C THR A 101 -12.08 6.81 -1.94
N ILE A 102 -12.51 5.56 -1.75
CA ILE A 102 -12.19 4.78 -0.56
C ILE A 102 -10.69 4.50 -0.51
N THR A 103 -10.05 4.14 -1.64
CA THR A 103 -8.60 3.95 -1.70
C THR A 103 -7.87 5.22 -1.29
N GLY A 104 -8.18 6.38 -1.88
CA GLY A 104 -7.53 7.64 -1.49
C GLY A 104 -7.69 7.98 0.00
N LYS A 105 -8.86 7.71 0.58
CA LYS A 105 -9.09 7.88 2.04
C LYS A 105 -8.34 6.86 2.90
N ILE A 106 -8.02 5.67 2.37
CA ILE A 106 -7.20 4.67 3.06
C ILE A 106 -5.74 5.10 3.03
N GLU A 107 -5.20 5.52 1.87
CA GLU A 107 -3.82 6.05 1.78
C GLU A 107 -3.65 7.23 2.73
N ALA A 108 -4.63 8.15 2.79
CA ALA A 108 -4.57 9.28 3.71
C ALA A 108 -4.34 8.87 5.19
N LYS A 109 -4.79 7.68 5.60
CA LYS A 109 -4.54 7.16 6.96
C LYS A 109 -3.09 6.69 7.16
N GLY A 110 -2.40 6.29 6.09
CA GLY A 110 -0.98 5.94 6.09
C GLY A 110 -0.09 7.09 6.56
N ARG A 111 -0.55 8.35 6.44
CA ARG A 111 0.07 9.55 7.03
C ARG A 111 0.44 9.38 8.50
N LEU A 112 -0.35 8.60 9.24
CA LEU A 112 -0.11 8.32 10.66
C LEU A 112 1.31 7.78 10.92
N LEU A 113 1.92 7.06 9.98
CA LEU A 113 3.28 6.54 10.12
C LEU A 113 4.34 7.65 10.29
N ALA A 114 4.08 8.85 9.75
CA ALA A 114 4.94 10.01 9.91
C ALA A 114 4.77 10.73 11.26
N GLU A 115 3.72 10.40 12.00
CA GLU A 115 3.38 11.02 13.30
C GLU A 115 3.66 10.06 14.47
N MET A 116 3.73 8.76 14.19
CA MET A 116 4.00 7.73 15.19
C MET A 116 5.44 7.80 15.70
N THR A 117 5.60 7.71 17.02
CA THR A 117 6.91 7.46 17.64
C THR A 117 7.18 5.96 17.62
N PHE A 118 8.21 5.56 16.88
CA PHE A 118 8.67 4.17 16.84
C PHE A 118 9.67 3.89 17.96
N PRO A 119 9.58 2.73 18.64
CA PRO A 119 10.53 2.36 19.68
C PRO A 119 11.91 2.13 19.06
N ASP A 120 12.97 2.49 19.80
CA ASP A 120 14.31 1.97 19.52
C ASP A 120 14.28 0.45 19.74
N LEU A 121 14.67 -0.31 18.71
CA LEU A 121 14.65 -1.77 18.73
C LEU A 121 15.89 -2.38 19.35
N GLN A 122 17.02 -1.67 19.35
CA GLN A 122 18.30 -2.22 19.79
C GLN A 122 18.26 -2.79 21.22
N PRO A 123 17.56 -2.18 22.20
CA PRO A 123 17.42 -2.75 23.54
C PRO A 123 16.71 -4.11 23.59
N TYR A 124 15.88 -4.42 22.59
CA TYR A 124 15.06 -5.64 22.53
C TYR A 124 15.63 -6.72 21.60
N VAL A 125 16.67 -6.40 20.85
CA VAL A 125 17.37 -7.32 19.95
C VAL A 125 18.74 -7.67 20.54
N VAL A 126 19.17 -8.92 20.38
CA VAL A 126 20.47 -9.39 20.85
C VAL A 126 21.58 -8.94 19.91
N ASP A 127 21.34 -9.08 18.61
CA ASP A 127 22.22 -8.70 17.51
C ASP A 127 22.38 -7.17 17.41
N ASP A 128 23.51 -6.73 16.86
CA ASP A 128 23.73 -5.32 16.51
C ASP A 128 22.94 -4.99 15.23
N ILE A 129 21.99 -4.07 15.33
CA ILE A 129 21.13 -3.66 14.22
C ILE A 129 21.53 -2.30 13.62
N GLY A 130 22.64 -1.70 14.07
CA GLY A 130 23.07 -0.36 13.65
C GLY A 130 23.39 -0.24 12.15
N GLU A 131 23.76 -1.34 11.49
CA GLU A 131 24.00 -1.43 10.04
C GLU A 131 22.85 -2.14 9.29
N MET A 132 21.71 -2.32 9.94
CA MET A 132 20.50 -2.93 9.36
C MET A 132 19.47 -1.85 9.02
N ALA A 133 18.61 -2.11 8.04
CA ALA A 133 17.51 -1.22 7.72
C ALA A 133 16.54 -1.08 8.91
N ILE A 134 16.34 -2.14 9.69
CA ILE A 134 15.51 -2.13 10.91
C ILE A 134 16.05 -1.19 12.01
N GLY A 135 17.36 -0.90 12.02
CA GLY A 135 17.97 0.11 12.89
C GLY A 135 17.67 1.56 12.46
N HIS A 136 17.10 1.75 11.27
CA HIS A 136 16.82 3.04 10.66
C HIS A 136 15.31 3.34 10.52
N LEU A 137 14.43 2.48 11.05
CA LEU A 137 12.97 2.64 10.95
C LEU A 137 12.50 4.01 11.46
N GLY A 138 13.00 4.42 12.64
CA GLY A 138 12.76 5.73 13.24
C GLY A 138 13.62 6.85 12.69
N THR A 139 14.61 6.54 11.84
CA THR A 139 15.58 7.48 11.24
C THR A 139 15.12 7.94 9.86
N GLY A 140 13.81 8.09 9.68
CA GLY A 140 13.22 8.62 8.44
C GLY A 140 12.55 7.60 7.52
N LEU A 141 12.77 6.29 7.67
CA LEU A 141 12.16 5.29 6.78
C LEU A 141 10.63 5.25 6.89
N LEU A 142 10.08 5.19 8.11
CA LEU A 142 8.63 5.16 8.31
C LEU A 142 8.00 6.55 8.16
N TYR A 143 8.77 7.60 8.45
CA TYR A 143 8.38 8.97 8.11
C TYR A 143 8.21 9.13 6.60
N ALA A 144 9.20 8.68 5.81
CA ALA A 144 9.16 8.71 4.35
C ALA A 144 7.91 8.02 3.81
N HIS A 145 7.63 6.80 4.30
CA HIS A 145 6.42 6.05 3.94
C HIS A 145 5.16 6.86 4.28
N GLY A 146 5.00 7.35 5.51
CA GLY A 146 3.79 8.10 5.89
C GLY A 146 3.60 9.39 5.07
N ILE A 147 4.69 10.07 4.67
CA ILE A 147 4.60 11.27 3.83
C ILE A 147 4.45 10.93 2.33
N ASP A 148 4.77 9.71 1.92
CA ASP A 148 4.42 9.18 0.60
C ASP A 148 2.89 9.03 0.52
N GLU A 149 2.27 8.45 1.55
CA GLU A 149 0.82 8.22 1.56
C GLU A 149 -0.04 9.49 1.64
N GLY A 150 0.25 10.38 2.59
CA GLY A 150 -0.57 11.56 2.87
C GLY A 150 0.04 12.91 2.49
N GLY A 151 1.20 12.90 1.83
CA GLY A 151 1.85 14.13 1.35
C GLY A 151 2.38 15.07 2.44
N LEU A 152 2.58 16.33 2.09
CA LEU A 152 2.99 17.43 2.97
C LEU A 152 2.00 18.59 2.79
N PRO A 153 0.83 18.54 3.46
CA PRO A 153 -0.27 19.49 3.22
C PRO A 153 0.12 20.94 3.53
N ASP A 154 0.94 21.16 4.56
CA ASP A 154 1.46 22.49 4.92
C ASP A 154 2.35 23.11 3.82
N GLN A 155 2.89 22.27 2.93
CA GLN A 155 3.70 22.69 1.78
C GLN A 155 2.89 22.67 0.48
N GLY A 156 1.61 22.29 0.53
CA GLY A 156 0.75 22.12 -0.65
C GLY A 156 1.19 20.99 -1.57
N ILE A 157 1.81 19.93 -1.03
CA ILE A 157 2.27 18.76 -1.79
C ILE A 157 1.39 17.57 -1.38
N GLY A 158 0.63 17.01 -2.32
CA GLY A 158 -0.17 15.78 -2.09
C GLY A 158 0.67 14.51 -2.11
N GLY A 159 0.20 13.47 -1.42
CA GLY A 159 0.73 12.11 -1.51
C GLY A 159 -0.12 11.24 -2.43
N HIS A 160 -0.07 9.92 -2.20
CA HIS A 160 -0.91 8.95 -2.90
C HIS A 160 -2.41 9.26 -2.73
N ASP A 161 -2.82 9.72 -1.55
CA ASP A 161 -4.21 10.13 -1.28
C ASP A 161 -4.75 11.12 -2.31
N VAL A 162 -4.03 12.22 -2.53
CA VAL A 162 -4.36 13.25 -3.51
C VAL A 162 -4.28 12.70 -4.93
N MET A 163 -3.29 11.85 -5.23
CA MET A 163 -3.16 11.21 -6.54
C MET A 163 -4.42 10.37 -6.88
N TRP A 164 -4.98 9.64 -5.93
CA TRP A 164 -6.24 8.90 -6.10
C TRP A 164 -7.44 9.81 -6.36
N PHE A 165 -7.57 10.90 -5.61
CA PHE A 165 -8.66 11.86 -5.82
C PHE A 165 -8.54 12.55 -7.19
N VAL A 166 -7.33 12.90 -7.61
CA VAL A 166 -7.07 13.48 -8.95
C VAL A 166 -7.39 12.46 -10.04
N ALA A 167 -6.95 11.20 -9.92
CA ALA A 167 -7.26 10.15 -10.89
C ALA A 167 -8.77 9.91 -11.02
N ARG A 168 -9.49 9.88 -9.90
CA ARG A 168 -10.96 9.78 -9.86
C ARG A 168 -11.63 10.94 -10.59
N ASP A 169 -11.23 12.17 -10.31
CA ASP A 169 -11.84 13.37 -10.88
C ASP A 169 -11.49 13.53 -12.36
N LEU A 170 -10.31 13.06 -12.80
CA LEU A 170 -9.95 12.93 -14.20
C LEU A 170 -10.84 11.92 -14.94
N ALA A 171 -11.21 10.79 -14.31
CA ALA A 171 -12.07 9.80 -14.95
C ALA A 171 -13.54 10.23 -15.03
N PHE A 172 -14.11 10.76 -13.94
CA PHE A 172 -15.57 11.01 -13.83
C PHE A 172 -15.99 12.48 -13.79
N GLY A 173 -15.16 13.32 -13.17
CA GLY A 173 -15.39 14.75 -13.04
C GLY A 173 -15.54 15.06 -11.56
N ALA A 174 -15.04 16.21 -11.12
CA ALA A 174 -15.13 16.58 -9.72
C ALA A 174 -16.60 16.56 -9.25
N GLY A 175 -16.87 15.84 -8.16
CA GLY A 175 -18.21 15.71 -7.59
C GLY A 175 -19.22 14.90 -8.42
N ALA A 176 -18.77 14.01 -9.31
CA ALA A 176 -19.67 13.19 -10.13
C ALA A 176 -20.62 12.29 -9.29
N TYR A 177 -20.18 11.86 -8.12
CA TYR A 177 -20.98 11.12 -7.14
C TYR A 177 -20.74 11.66 -5.72
N PRO A 178 -21.65 11.41 -4.76
CA PRO A 178 -21.46 11.77 -3.37
C PRO A 178 -20.19 11.16 -2.77
N ASP A 179 -19.66 11.82 -1.76
CA ASP A 179 -18.56 11.26 -0.98
C ASP A 179 -18.99 10.00 -0.20
N VAL A 180 -18.04 9.11 0.07
CA VAL A 180 -18.26 7.84 0.76
C VAL A 180 -17.16 7.61 1.78
N GLU A 181 -17.52 7.10 2.95
CA GLU A 181 -16.53 6.68 3.94
C GLU A 181 -16.02 5.26 3.65
N PRO A 182 -14.71 4.99 3.88
CA PRO A 182 -14.23 3.63 3.89
C PRO A 182 -15.06 2.80 4.88
N PRO A 183 -15.37 1.53 4.55
CA PRO A 183 -16.04 0.67 5.51
C PRO A 183 -15.23 0.62 6.82
N GLU A 184 -15.91 0.53 7.96
CA GLU A 184 -15.24 0.23 9.22
C GLU A 184 -14.35 -0.99 9.00
N SER A 185 -13.09 -0.88 9.40
CA SER A 185 -12.08 -1.89 9.11
C SER A 185 -12.65 -3.26 9.47
N ILE A 186 -12.63 -4.20 8.50
CA ILE A 186 -12.78 -5.63 8.78
C ILE A 186 -11.45 -6.08 9.41
N ALA A 187 -11.09 -5.41 10.52
CA ALA A 187 -9.94 -5.75 11.31
C ALA A 187 -10.07 -7.22 11.68
N ARG A 188 -8.92 -7.89 11.78
CA ARG A 188 -8.93 -9.28 12.21
C ARG A 188 -9.71 -9.37 13.54
N PRO A 189 -10.62 -10.35 13.72
CA PRO A 189 -11.39 -10.50 14.96
C PRO A 189 -10.53 -10.57 16.23
N GLU A 190 -9.25 -10.92 16.06
CA GLU A 190 -8.25 -11.03 17.12
C GLU A 190 -7.48 -9.71 17.37
N ALA A 191 -7.96 -8.56 16.89
CA ALA A 191 -7.33 -7.27 17.17
C ALA A 191 -7.15 -7.05 18.69
N GLY A 192 -5.92 -6.79 19.12
CA GLY A 192 -5.55 -6.64 20.53
C GLY A 192 -5.09 -7.94 21.22
N ARG A 193 -5.14 -9.10 20.55
CA ARG A 193 -4.54 -10.35 21.04
C ARG A 193 -3.01 -10.28 20.94
N ARG A 194 -2.33 -10.76 21.99
CA ARG A 194 -0.89 -11.06 21.97
C ARG A 194 -0.66 -12.44 21.34
N PHE A 195 0.12 -12.50 20.27
CA PHE A 195 0.59 -13.70 19.58
C PHE A 195 1.97 -14.15 20.08
N VAL A 196 2.79 -13.24 20.61
CA VAL A 196 4.14 -13.52 21.11
C VAL A 196 4.33 -12.88 22.50
N PRO A 197 3.60 -13.33 23.54
CA PRO A 197 3.68 -12.75 24.88
C PRO A 197 5.09 -12.78 25.50
N GLU A 198 6.01 -13.58 24.95
CA GLU A 198 7.40 -13.68 25.38
C GLU A 198 8.23 -12.43 25.03
N VAL A 199 7.84 -11.62 24.05
CA VAL A 199 8.50 -10.34 23.73
C VAL A 199 7.75 -9.15 24.35
N GLU A 200 8.41 -8.00 24.44
CA GLU A 200 7.81 -6.79 24.98
C GLU A 200 6.58 -6.32 24.16
N PRO A 201 5.48 -5.85 24.80
CA PRO A 201 4.25 -5.50 24.08
C PRO A 201 4.46 -4.45 22.99
N VAL A 202 5.35 -3.48 23.22
CA VAL A 202 5.66 -2.42 22.26
C VAL A 202 6.35 -2.96 21.01
N VAL A 203 7.24 -3.94 21.18
CA VAL A 203 7.94 -4.61 20.08
C VAL A 203 6.95 -5.44 19.28
N GLU A 204 6.14 -6.26 19.95
CA GLU A 204 5.10 -7.05 19.28
C GLU A 204 4.12 -6.17 18.49
N GLY A 205 3.68 -5.04 19.07
CA GLY A 205 2.82 -4.09 18.37
C GLY A 205 3.45 -3.56 17.08
N MET A 206 4.74 -3.23 17.12
CA MET A 206 5.47 -2.77 15.94
C MET A 206 5.64 -3.88 14.89
N LEU A 207 5.99 -5.11 15.29
CA LEU A 207 6.11 -6.24 14.36
C LEU A 207 4.76 -6.53 13.68
N SER A 208 3.68 -6.48 14.45
CA SER A 208 2.32 -6.64 13.93
C SER A 208 1.97 -5.52 12.94
N LEU A 209 2.33 -4.27 13.24
CA LEU A 209 2.14 -3.16 12.31
C LEU A 209 2.85 -3.40 10.98
N LEU A 210 4.16 -3.69 11.00
CA LEU A 210 4.96 -3.90 9.79
C LEU A 210 4.42 -5.05 8.93
N ALA A 211 4.02 -6.17 9.57
CA ALA A 211 3.41 -7.29 8.87
C ALA A 211 2.05 -6.93 8.23
N ASN A 212 1.21 -6.16 8.94
CA ASN A 212 -0.06 -5.69 8.40
C ASN A 212 0.14 -4.69 7.26
N LEU A 213 1.09 -3.76 7.37
CA LEU A 213 1.42 -2.83 6.28
C LEU A 213 1.81 -3.58 5.01
N LEU A 214 2.67 -4.60 5.10
CA LEU A 214 3.05 -5.39 3.92
C LEU A 214 1.84 -6.04 3.21
N ILE A 215 0.87 -6.53 3.99
CA ILE A 215 -0.38 -7.08 3.43
C ILE A 215 -1.23 -6.00 2.79
N ILE A 216 -1.24 -4.78 3.33
CA ILE A 216 -1.93 -3.63 2.72
C ILE A 216 -1.29 -3.31 1.37
N GLU A 217 0.04 -3.22 1.27
CA GLU A 217 0.72 -2.90 0.00
C GLU A 217 0.44 -3.93 -1.10
N PHE A 218 0.44 -5.22 -0.73
CA PHE A 218 0.06 -6.27 -1.68
C PHE A 218 -1.40 -6.13 -2.15
N ARG A 219 -2.32 -5.69 -1.28
CA ARG A 219 -3.73 -5.47 -1.66
C ARG A 219 -3.85 -4.29 -2.60
N ALA A 220 -3.08 -3.24 -2.34
CA ALA A 220 -3.03 -2.02 -3.13
C ALA A 220 -2.56 -2.34 -4.56
N GLU A 221 -1.45 -3.10 -4.71
CA GLU A 221 -0.90 -3.51 -6.00
C GLU A 221 -1.92 -4.18 -6.94
N ILE A 222 -2.72 -5.12 -6.40
CA ILE A 222 -3.76 -5.79 -7.20
C ILE A 222 -4.87 -4.81 -7.61
N GLY A 223 -5.22 -3.87 -6.72
CA GLY A 223 -6.17 -2.79 -7.01
C GLY A 223 -5.67 -1.85 -8.10
N PHE A 224 -4.36 -1.54 -8.13
CA PHE A 224 -3.75 -0.65 -9.12
C PHE A 224 -3.85 -1.23 -10.52
N ALA A 225 -3.45 -2.49 -10.69
CA ALA A 225 -3.50 -3.16 -12.00
C ALA A 225 -4.94 -3.25 -12.54
N ALA A 226 -5.91 -3.60 -11.68
CA ALA A 226 -7.32 -3.63 -12.04
C ALA A 226 -7.84 -2.23 -12.44
N THR A 227 -7.46 -1.20 -11.69
CA THR A 227 -7.84 0.19 -11.96
C THR A 227 -7.30 0.66 -13.30
N GLN A 228 -6.01 0.44 -13.60
CA GLN A 228 -5.42 0.78 -14.89
C GLN A 228 -6.12 0.05 -16.03
N ALA A 229 -6.44 -1.24 -15.86
CA ALA A 229 -7.15 -2.02 -16.87
C ALA A 229 -8.58 -1.51 -17.14
N ILE A 230 -9.29 -1.05 -16.12
CA ILE A 230 -10.62 -0.45 -16.25
C ILE A 230 -10.50 0.91 -16.95
N LEU A 231 -9.63 1.79 -16.45
CA LEU A 231 -9.43 3.12 -17.02
C LEU A 231 -9.05 3.03 -18.49
N ARG A 232 -8.14 2.14 -18.89
CA ARG A 232 -7.70 1.95 -20.29
C ARG A 232 -8.66 1.17 -21.19
N THR A 233 -9.87 0.84 -20.71
CA THR A 233 -10.86 0.14 -21.54
C THR A 233 -11.35 1.06 -22.67
N PRO A 234 -11.15 0.73 -23.97
CA PRO A 234 -11.33 1.68 -25.08
C PRO A 234 -12.74 2.28 -25.22
N ASP A 235 -13.78 1.51 -24.92
CA ASP A 235 -15.17 1.92 -25.05
C ASP A 235 -15.76 2.55 -23.77
N LEU A 236 -14.95 2.70 -22.72
CA LEU A 236 -15.32 3.42 -21.51
C LEU A 236 -14.74 4.85 -21.51
N PHE A 237 -15.35 5.75 -20.73
CA PHE A 237 -14.91 7.14 -20.56
C PHE A 237 -14.71 7.89 -21.89
N VAL A 238 -15.54 7.62 -22.90
CA VAL A 238 -15.35 8.11 -24.28
C VAL A 238 -15.25 9.64 -24.34
N ASP A 239 -16.07 10.35 -23.56
CA ASP A 239 -16.09 11.82 -23.51
C ASP A 239 -14.90 12.42 -22.73
N ARG A 240 -14.12 11.58 -22.04
CA ARG A 240 -12.98 11.98 -21.18
C ARG A 240 -11.79 11.06 -21.38
N ARG A 241 -11.59 10.61 -22.62
CA ARG A 241 -10.72 9.48 -22.93
C ARG A 241 -9.25 9.78 -22.62
N ALA A 242 -8.82 11.02 -22.88
CA ALA A 242 -7.47 11.49 -22.59
C ALA A 242 -7.24 11.63 -21.07
N GLU A 243 -8.22 12.16 -20.35
CA GLU A 243 -8.16 12.31 -18.90
C GLU A 243 -8.15 10.95 -18.20
N ALA A 244 -8.93 9.99 -18.68
CA ALA A 244 -8.91 8.64 -18.15
C ALA A 244 -7.61 7.88 -18.47
N GLU A 245 -6.90 8.20 -19.57
CA GLU A 245 -5.52 7.70 -19.78
C GLU A 245 -4.55 8.35 -18.79
N LEU A 246 -4.63 9.67 -18.59
CA LEU A 246 -3.80 10.38 -17.61
C LEU A 246 -4.05 9.87 -16.17
N ALA A 247 -5.30 9.54 -15.83
CA ALA A 247 -5.64 8.88 -14.57
C ALA A 247 -4.95 7.51 -14.45
N ALA A 248 -4.91 6.73 -15.53
CA ALA A 248 -4.23 5.43 -15.54
C ALA A 248 -2.70 5.55 -15.45
N GLU A 249 -2.11 6.60 -16.05
CA GLU A 249 -0.71 6.96 -15.84
C GLU A 249 -0.43 7.36 -14.39
N LEU A 250 -1.31 8.17 -13.79
CA LEU A 250 -1.17 8.61 -12.39
C LEU A 250 -1.19 7.43 -11.42
N VAL A 251 -2.10 6.47 -11.60
CA VAL A 251 -2.10 5.20 -10.84
C VAL A 251 -0.82 4.40 -11.11
N GLY A 252 -0.25 4.48 -12.30
CA GLY A 252 1.05 3.89 -12.61
C GLY A 252 2.22 4.54 -11.85
N ARG A 253 2.12 5.84 -11.54
CA ARG A 253 3.10 6.55 -10.71
C ARG A 253 3.00 6.14 -9.25
N ILE A 254 1.78 6.07 -8.71
CA ILE A 254 1.53 5.51 -7.35
C ILE A 254 2.17 4.12 -7.26
N ARG A 255 1.89 3.26 -8.23
CA ARG A 255 2.46 1.91 -8.28
C ARG A 255 3.99 1.86 -8.31
N ALA A 256 4.65 2.85 -8.93
CA ALA A 256 6.11 2.95 -8.93
C ALA A 256 6.65 3.38 -7.54
N ASP A 257 5.92 4.24 -6.84
CA ASP A 257 6.27 4.67 -5.47
C ASP A 257 6.14 3.49 -4.48
N GLU A 258 5.09 2.69 -4.65
CA GLU A 258 4.73 1.53 -3.82
C GLU A 258 5.70 0.36 -3.93
N GLU A 259 6.44 0.26 -5.04
CA GLU A 259 7.52 -0.73 -5.18
C GLU A 259 8.56 -0.57 -4.06
N ILE A 260 8.87 0.68 -3.69
CA ILE A 260 9.82 0.98 -2.62
C ILE A 260 9.25 0.52 -1.27
N HIS A 261 7.96 0.71 -1.03
CA HIS A 261 7.32 0.33 0.23
C HIS A 261 7.30 -1.19 0.40
N VAL A 262 6.83 -1.92 -0.62
CA VAL A 262 6.84 -3.39 -0.64
C VAL A 262 8.25 -3.92 -0.41
N ARG A 263 9.23 -3.42 -1.17
CA ARG A 263 10.63 -3.86 -1.06
C ARG A 263 11.19 -3.60 0.33
N SER A 264 10.91 -2.42 0.89
CA SER A 264 11.40 -2.04 2.21
C SER A 264 10.79 -2.89 3.33
N LEU A 265 9.48 -3.13 3.31
CA LEU A 265 8.78 -3.95 4.31
C LEU A 265 9.22 -5.42 4.26
N ARG A 266 9.43 -5.98 3.07
CA ARG A 266 10.01 -7.32 2.90
C ARG A 266 11.43 -7.42 3.46
N LEU A 267 12.23 -6.37 3.28
CA LEU A 267 13.57 -6.28 3.87
C LEU A 267 13.50 -6.19 5.39
N TYR A 268 12.65 -5.31 5.94
CA TYR A 268 12.53 -5.15 7.39
C TYR A 268 12.12 -6.46 8.05
N LEU A 269 11.08 -7.13 7.52
CA LEU A 269 10.62 -8.40 8.06
C LEU A 269 11.64 -9.53 7.86
N GLY A 270 12.40 -9.51 6.76
CA GLY A 270 13.52 -10.44 6.54
C GLY A 270 14.66 -10.23 7.54
N GLU A 271 15.06 -8.99 7.81
CA GLU A 271 16.05 -8.66 8.84
C GLU A 271 15.54 -9.05 10.24
N LEU A 272 14.29 -8.73 10.58
CA LEU A 272 13.67 -9.13 11.85
C LEU A 272 13.60 -10.65 12.01
N ALA A 273 13.40 -11.40 10.92
CA ALA A 273 13.45 -12.87 10.96
C ALA A 273 14.88 -13.40 11.17
N SER A 274 15.91 -12.63 10.82
CA SER A 274 17.31 -13.04 10.91
C SER A 274 18.00 -12.79 12.26
N VAL A 275 17.36 -12.03 13.16
CA VAL A 275 17.91 -11.65 14.48
C VAL A 275 17.31 -12.46 15.62
N ARG A 276 17.84 -12.31 16.84
CA ARG A 276 17.28 -12.86 18.07
C ARG A 276 16.69 -11.75 18.93
N PHE A 277 15.47 -11.97 19.40
CA PHE A 277 14.79 -11.07 20.33
C PHE A 277 15.08 -11.47 21.77
N ARG A 278 15.22 -10.47 22.65
CA ARG A 278 15.23 -10.66 24.09
C ARG A 278 13.81 -10.91 24.58
N THR A 279 13.64 -11.92 25.44
CA THR A 279 12.35 -12.20 26.05
C THR A 279 12.19 -11.51 27.39
N VAL A 280 10.95 -11.29 27.81
CA VAL A 280 10.60 -10.61 29.06
C VAL A 280 11.11 -11.33 30.32
N ASP A 281 11.38 -12.63 30.22
CA ASP A 281 11.95 -13.47 31.30
C ASP A 281 13.49 -13.56 31.26
N GLY A 282 14.15 -12.78 30.40
CA GLY A 282 15.60 -12.70 30.29
C GLY A 282 16.24 -13.76 29.39
N GLY A 283 15.44 -14.52 28.65
CA GLY A 283 15.88 -15.43 27.60
C GLY A 283 16.00 -14.76 26.22
N GLU A 284 16.03 -15.59 25.19
CA GLU A 284 16.13 -15.18 23.79
C GLU A 284 15.24 -16.04 22.90
N MET A 285 14.61 -15.43 21.90
CA MET A 285 13.77 -16.11 20.91
C MET A 285 14.28 -15.83 19.48
N PRO A 286 14.35 -16.85 18.59
CA PRO A 286 14.64 -16.64 17.17
C PRO A 286 13.61 -15.74 16.48
N GLY A 287 14.06 -14.81 15.66
CA GLY A 287 13.20 -13.85 14.96
C GLY A 287 12.27 -14.50 13.93
N ASP A 288 12.70 -15.55 13.25
CA ASP A 288 11.89 -16.33 12.32
C ASP A 288 10.68 -16.99 13.02
N GLU A 289 10.87 -17.47 14.24
CA GLU A 289 9.77 -17.97 15.08
C GLU A 289 8.82 -16.83 15.47
N VAL A 290 9.35 -15.66 15.87
CA VAL A 290 8.55 -14.49 16.22
C VAL A 290 7.70 -14.03 15.03
N ILE A 291 8.32 -13.77 13.87
CA ILE A 291 7.64 -13.32 12.64
C ILE A 291 6.64 -14.37 12.16
N GLY A 292 7.03 -15.66 12.21
CA GLY A 292 6.17 -16.77 11.82
C GLY A 292 4.84 -16.81 12.58
N ARG A 293 4.84 -16.52 13.89
CA ARG A 293 3.61 -16.52 14.71
C ARG A 293 2.58 -15.45 14.27
N PHE A 294 3.04 -14.31 13.76
CA PHE A 294 2.14 -13.29 13.20
C PHE A 294 1.73 -13.63 11.77
N TRP A 295 2.71 -13.98 10.94
CA TRP A 295 2.57 -14.04 9.49
C TRP A 295 1.54 -15.08 9.04
N HIS A 296 1.59 -16.31 9.57
CA HIS A 296 0.71 -17.39 9.12
C HIS A 296 -0.78 -17.07 9.33
N GLY A 297 -1.13 -16.57 10.51
CA GLY A 297 -2.52 -16.21 10.82
C GLY A 297 -2.99 -14.98 10.05
N LEU A 298 -2.10 -14.02 9.85
CA LEU A 298 -2.38 -12.82 9.07
C LEU A 298 -2.62 -13.16 7.59
N VAL A 299 -1.77 -13.99 6.99
CA VAL A 299 -1.92 -14.45 5.61
C VAL A 299 -3.23 -15.22 5.46
N HIS A 300 -3.55 -16.19 6.33
CA HIS A 300 -4.82 -16.91 6.23
C HIS A 300 -6.03 -15.97 6.28
N TRP A 301 -6.04 -15.03 7.22
CA TRP A 301 -7.09 -14.03 7.32
C TRP A 301 -7.22 -13.20 6.04
N ALA A 302 -6.10 -12.66 5.54
CA ALA A 302 -6.07 -11.75 4.40
C ALA A 302 -6.39 -12.42 3.05
N THR A 303 -6.18 -13.73 2.94
CA THR A 303 -6.24 -14.47 1.66
C THR A 303 -7.44 -15.40 1.56
N VAL A 304 -7.95 -15.89 2.69
CA VAL A 304 -9.05 -16.87 2.72
C VAL A 304 -10.33 -16.23 3.26
N GLU A 305 -10.27 -15.68 4.47
CA GLU A 305 -11.48 -15.25 5.20
C GLU A 305 -11.97 -13.88 4.74
N GLN A 306 -11.08 -12.89 4.76
CA GLN A 306 -11.42 -11.49 4.50
C GLN A 306 -11.91 -11.23 3.06
N PRO A 307 -11.35 -11.86 1.99
CA PRO A 307 -11.85 -11.68 0.63
C PRO A 307 -13.30 -12.15 0.44
N ALA A 308 -13.67 -13.29 1.03
CA ALA A 308 -15.04 -13.81 0.92
C ALA A 308 -16.05 -12.90 1.63
N LEU A 309 -15.71 -12.42 2.83
CA LEU A 309 -16.53 -11.46 3.58
C LEU A 309 -16.70 -10.14 2.80
N ALA A 310 -15.60 -9.61 2.27
CA ALA A 310 -15.61 -8.38 1.47
C ALA A 310 -16.45 -8.56 0.19
N ALA A 311 -16.31 -9.67 -0.51
CA ALA A 311 -17.07 -9.97 -1.73
C ALA A 311 -18.58 -10.08 -1.45
N ALA A 312 -18.98 -10.70 -0.33
CA ALA A 312 -20.38 -10.78 0.07
C ALA A 312 -20.98 -9.38 0.33
N GLN A 313 -20.27 -8.53 1.08
CA GLN A 313 -20.69 -7.15 1.33
C GLN A 313 -20.79 -6.33 0.04
N GLN A 314 -19.79 -6.45 -0.85
CA GLN A 314 -19.82 -5.78 -2.15
C GLN A 314 -20.97 -6.28 -3.03
N ARG A 315 -21.32 -7.57 -2.97
CA ARG A 315 -22.42 -8.14 -3.74
C ARG A 315 -23.75 -7.48 -3.39
N GLU A 316 -24.01 -7.29 -2.10
CA GLU A 316 -25.23 -6.64 -1.62
C GLU A 316 -25.30 -5.18 -2.09
N LEU A 317 -24.20 -4.42 -1.95
CA LEU A 317 -24.12 -3.03 -2.39
C LEU A 317 -24.32 -2.88 -3.91
N ILE A 318 -23.66 -3.72 -4.70
CA ILE A 318 -23.78 -3.71 -6.16
C ILE A 318 -25.19 -4.10 -6.59
N ALA A 319 -25.78 -5.14 -6.00
CA ALA A 319 -27.15 -5.56 -6.30
C ALA A 319 -28.16 -4.43 -5.98
N ALA A 320 -27.99 -3.73 -4.86
CA ALA A 320 -28.83 -2.59 -4.50
C ALA A 320 -28.71 -1.42 -5.50
N ARG A 321 -27.53 -1.20 -6.09
CA ARG A 321 -27.34 -0.21 -7.16
C ARG A 321 -27.97 -0.67 -8.48
N ILE A 322 -27.75 -1.92 -8.89
CA ILE A 322 -28.34 -2.49 -10.10
C ILE A 322 -29.87 -2.45 -10.03
N ALA A 323 -30.46 -2.71 -8.86
CA ALA A 323 -31.92 -2.67 -8.66
C ALA A 323 -32.56 -1.29 -8.96
N ARG A 324 -31.77 -0.20 -8.99
CA ARG A 324 -32.23 1.15 -9.35
C ARG A 324 -32.14 1.43 -10.85
N HIS A 325 -31.53 0.53 -11.63
CA HIS A 325 -31.42 0.65 -13.08
C HIS A 325 -32.79 0.41 -13.76
N PRO A 326 -33.11 1.06 -14.89
CA PRO A 326 -34.38 0.84 -15.61
C PRO A 326 -34.62 -0.60 -16.07
N ASP A 327 -33.55 -1.38 -16.22
CA ASP A 327 -33.57 -2.78 -16.63
C ASP A 327 -32.64 -3.59 -15.69
N PRO A 328 -33.09 -3.91 -14.47
CA PRO A 328 -32.22 -4.48 -13.43
C PRO A 328 -31.89 -5.95 -13.69
N ASP A 329 -32.84 -6.73 -14.21
CA ASP A 329 -32.66 -8.18 -14.44
C ASP A 329 -31.63 -8.45 -15.53
N ARG A 330 -31.65 -7.68 -16.63
CA ARG A 330 -30.65 -7.79 -17.70
C ARG A 330 -29.26 -7.46 -17.16
N VAL A 331 -29.11 -6.34 -16.45
CA VAL A 331 -27.81 -5.88 -15.95
C VAL A 331 -27.24 -6.84 -14.91
N LEU A 332 -28.07 -7.36 -14.00
CA LEU A 332 -27.63 -8.37 -13.04
C LEU A 332 -27.17 -9.64 -13.76
N SER A 333 -27.91 -10.09 -14.79
CA SER A 333 -27.52 -11.25 -15.59
C SER A 333 -26.20 -11.03 -16.35
N GLU A 334 -25.98 -9.85 -16.91
CA GLU A 334 -24.69 -9.48 -17.54
C GLU A 334 -23.55 -9.45 -16.54
N PHE A 335 -23.78 -8.87 -15.36
CA PHE A 335 -22.81 -8.78 -14.28
C PHE A 335 -22.39 -10.17 -13.77
N ASP A 336 -23.36 -11.05 -13.52
CA ASP A 336 -23.07 -12.41 -13.05
C ASP A 336 -22.37 -13.26 -14.11
N ARG A 337 -22.64 -13.04 -15.40
CA ARG A 337 -21.92 -13.72 -16.50
C ARG A 337 -20.48 -13.24 -16.70
N ALA A 338 -20.15 -12.05 -16.19
CA ALA A 338 -18.81 -11.45 -16.30
C ALA A 338 -17.89 -11.82 -15.12
N ALA A 339 -18.36 -12.69 -14.21
CA ALA A 339 -17.58 -13.23 -13.09
C ALA A 339 -16.48 -14.20 -13.56
#